data_AF-A0A9P8N1W9-F1
#
_entry.id   AF-A0A9P8N1W9-F1
#
_cell.length_a   1.000
_cell.length_b   1.000
_cell.length_c   1.000
_cell.angle_alpha   90.00
_cell.angle_beta   90.00
_cell.angle_gamma   90.00
#
_symmetry.space_group_name_H-M   'P 1'
#
loop_
_entity.id
_entity.type
_entity.pdbx_description
1 polymer ?
#
loop_
_entity_poly.entity_id
_entity_poly.type
_entity_poly.pdbx_seq_one_letter_code
_entity_poly.pdbx_strand_id
1 'polypeptide(L)'
;MNRGTVPAAKSARTAIGNIRKAIESDMRKSQRQETWKCAAVVTDARNPDRIKILCRDQTELKQVKEAAQKTVTSGARRTAVLDAEGNVLPGAAEALGAENYVTIAKITWLSNREKAKAYGSMVIYVTKESDAQRLLDGVWFDVAGESACTNVFERRVGPIQCFNCQEMGHKAFSCKKPQRCGRCAKAEHHHRECKETVPKYSTSDFDRPRFSC
;
A
#
# COMPACT_ATOMS: atom_id res chain seq x y z
N MET A 1 -4.37 19.50 -25.15
CA MET A 1 -4.67 18.08 -24.90
C MET A 1 -3.71 17.57 -23.82
N ASN A 2 -4.14 17.50 -22.56
CA ASN A 2 -3.31 17.00 -21.46
C ASN A 2 -3.31 15.47 -21.48
N ARG A 3 -2.21 14.87 -21.94
CA ARG A 3 -2.03 13.41 -22.01
C ARG A 3 -1.67 12.88 -20.63
N GLY A 4 -2.68 12.49 -19.84
CA GLY A 4 -2.47 11.76 -18.61
C GLY A 4 -2.35 10.25 -18.87
N THR A 5 -1.34 9.60 -18.31
CA THR A 5 -1.17 8.14 -18.37
C THR A 5 -1.50 7.50 -17.03
N VAL A 6 -2.47 6.58 -17.00
CA VAL A 6 -2.69 5.68 -15.86
C VAL A 6 -2.09 4.32 -16.18
N PRO A 7 -1.19 3.80 -15.36
CA PRO A 7 -0.75 2.43 -15.48
C PRO A 7 -1.62 1.49 -14.66
N ALA A 8 -1.84 0.30 -15.19
CA ALA A 8 -2.61 -0.73 -14.50
C ALA A 8 -1.78 -2.01 -14.37
N ALA A 9 -1.98 -2.71 -13.25
CA ALA A 9 -1.35 -3.98 -12.90
C ALA A 9 -1.71 -5.10 -13.90
N LYS A 10 -0.78 -6.02 -14.11
CA LYS A 10 -0.84 -7.04 -15.17
C LYS A 10 -1.59 -8.31 -14.76
N SER A 11 -2.17 -8.96 -15.77
CA SER A 11 -2.02 -10.40 -16.08
C SER A 11 -2.00 -10.50 -17.62
N ALA A 12 -1.69 -11.66 -18.25
CA ALA A 12 -1.32 -11.87 -19.68
C ALA A 12 -2.14 -11.11 -20.77
N ARG A 13 -1.79 -11.21 -22.07
CA ARG A 13 -2.46 -10.50 -23.20
C ARG A 13 -4.01 -10.59 -23.20
N THR A 14 -4.57 -11.65 -22.63
CA THR A 14 -6.01 -11.89 -22.33
C THR A 14 -6.59 -10.96 -21.24
N ALA A 15 -5.76 -10.49 -20.31
CA ALA A 15 -6.13 -9.66 -19.17
C ALA A 15 -6.17 -8.16 -19.46
N ILE A 16 -5.58 -7.63 -20.55
CA ILE A 16 -5.76 -6.22 -20.94
C ILE A 16 -7.25 -5.92 -21.14
N GLY A 17 -7.97 -6.82 -21.80
CA GLY A 17 -9.42 -6.73 -21.97
C GLY A 17 -10.18 -6.81 -20.63
N ASN A 18 -9.69 -7.61 -19.68
CA ASN A 18 -10.32 -7.77 -18.37
C ASN A 18 -10.08 -6.56 -17.45
N ILE A 19 -8.86 -6.02 -17.42
CA ILE A 19 -8.49 -4.81 -16.67
C ILE A 19 -9.29 -3.62 -17.21
N ARG A 20 -9.36 -3.49 -18.55
CA ARG A 20 -10.21 -2.49 -19.20
C ARG A 20 -11.67 -2.64 -18.77
N LYS A 21 -12.24 -3.85 -18.84
CA LYS A 21 -13.64 -4.11 -18.42
C LYS A 21 -13.86 -3.81 -16.93
N ALA A 22 -12.90 -4.12 -16.06
CA ALA A 22 -12.99 -3.86 -14.63
C ALA A 22 -13.00 -2.35 -14.33
N ILE A 23 -12.08 -1.60 -14.94
CA ILE A 23 -12.01 -0.13 -14.81
C ILE A 23 -13.26 0.52 -15.41
N GLU A 24 -13.69 0.10 -16.62
CA GLU A 24 -14.93 0.59 -17.23
C GLU A 24 -16.16 0.28 -16.35
N SER A 25 -16.22 -0.88 -15.71
CA SER A 25 -17.31 -1.23 -14.79
C SER A 25 -17.33 -0.35 -13.55
N ASP A 26 -16.18 -0.10 -12.91
CA ASP A 26 -16.09 0.77 -11.72
C ASP A 26 -16.43 2.23 -12.07
N MET A 27 -15.97 2.71 -13.23
CA MET A 27 -16.26 4.06 -13.72
C MET A 27 -17.76 4.24 -14.02
N ARG A 28 -18.43 3.25 -14.64
CA ARG A 28 -19.89 3.29 -14.86
C ARG A 28 -20.67 3.35 -13.55
N LYS A 29 -20.25 2.61 -12.53
CA LYS A 29 -20.88 2.58 -11.19
C LYS A 29 -20.69 3.88 -10.43
N SER A 30 -19.51 4.47 -10.48
CA SER A 30 -19.17 5.69 -9.73
C SER A 30 -19.78 6.97 -10.33
N GLN A 31 -20.04 7.03 -11.64
CA GLN A 31 -20.48 8.25 -12.32
C GLN A 31 -21.96 8.33 -12.70
N ARG A 32 -22.76 7.27 -12.49
CA ARG A 32 -24.08 7.13 -13.14
C ARG A 32 -24.02 7.36 -14.67
N GLN A 33 -22.86 7.14 -15.28
CA GLN A 33 -22.66 7.19 -16.73
C GLN A 33 -22.52 5.76 -17.25
N GLU A 34 -23.65 5.15 -17.60
CA GLU A 34 -23.71 3.75 -18.05
C GLU A 34 -22.90 3.48 -19.33
N THR A 35 -22.62 4.53 -20.11
CA THR A 35 -21.94 4.43 -21.41
C THR A 35 -20.45 4.77 -21.35
N TRP A 36 -19.88 5.04 -20.16
CA TRP A 36 -18.47 5.39 -20.04
C TRP A 36 -17.57 4.24 -20.55
N LYS A 37 -16.54 4.62 -21.32
CA LYS A 37 -15.52 3.74 -21.88
C LYS A 37 -14.15 4.43 -21.90
N CYS A 38 -13.08 3.66 -21.71
CA CYS A 38 -11.71 4.16 -21.81
C CYS A 38 -11.48 4.80 -23.19
N ALA A 39 -10.80 5.95 -23.25
CA ALA A 39 -10.55 6.64 -24.50
C ALA A 39 -9.55 5.88 -25.38
N ALA A 40 -8.45 5.40 -24.80
CA ALA A 40 -7.55 4.42 -25.41
C ALA A 40 -6.78 3.64 -24.35
N VAL A 41 -6.39 2.42 -24.67
CA VAL A 41 -5.51 1.58 -23.86
C VAL A 41 -4.36 1.13 -24.74
N VAL A 42 -3.13 1.49 -24.37
CA VAL A 42 -1.91 1.15 -25.11
C VAL A 42 -0.95 0.40 -24.20
N THR A 43 -0.08 -0.44 -24.75
CA THR A 43 1.01 -1.05 -23.98
C THR A 43 2.15 -0.04 -23.82
N ASP A 44 2.87 -0.10 -22.70
CA ASP A 44 4.06 0.72 -22.49
C ASP A 44 5.19 0.19 -23.38
N ALA A 45 5.78 1.07 -24.20
CA ALA A 45 6.90 0.72 -25.07
C ALA A 45 8.14 0.27 -24.29
N ARG A 46 8.32 0.73 -23.05
CA ARG A 46 9.48 0.35 -22.20
C ARG A 46 9.22 -0.91 -21.39
N ASN A 47 7.94 -1.20 -21.14
CA ASN A 47 7.53 -2.40 -20.44
C ASN A 47 6.25 -2.94 -21.11
N PRO A 48 6.35 -3.92 -22.03
CA PRO A 48 5.17 -4.46 -22.73
C PRO A 48 4.14 -5.04 -21.77
N ASP A 49 4.52 -5.20 -20.50
CA ASP A 49 3.70 -5.71 -19.42
C ASP A 49 2.85 -4.67 -18.70
N ARG A 50 3.12 -3.39 -18.97
CA ARG A 50 2.38 -2.27 -18.40
C ARG A 50 1.42 -1.73 -19.44
N ILE A 51 0.16 -1.52 -19.04
CA ILE A 51 -0.80 -0.81 -19.90
C ILE A 51 -0.84 0.66 -19.51
N LYS A 52 -1.15 1.53 -20.47
CA LYS A 52 -1.40 2.96 -20.30
C LYS A 52 -2.81 3.25 -20.76
N ILE A 53 -3.62 3.80 -19.87
CA ILE A 53 -4.94 4.31 -20.21
C ILE A 53 -4.78 5.80 -20.51
N LEU A 54 -5.19 6.21 -21.71
CA LEU A 54 -5.31 7.61 -22.08
C LEU A 54 -6.66 8.14 -21.59
N CYS A 55 -6.62 9.26 -20.88
CA CYS A 55 -7.79 9.99 -20.41
C CYS A 55 -7.98 11.27 -21.23
N ARG A 56 -9.22 11.73 -21.36
CA ARG A 56 -9.63 12.92 -22.12
C ARG A 56 -9.22 14.21 -21.39
N ASP A 57 -9.28 14.19 -20.06
CA ASP A 57 -8.90 15.31 -19.20
C ASP A 57 -8.30 14.85 -17.85
N GLN A 58 -7.87 15.81 -17.03
CA GLN A 58 -7.26 15.55 -15.71
C GLN A 58 -8.24 15.01 -14.67
N THR A 59 -9.53 15.35 -14.78
CA THR A 59 -10.57 14.84 -13.87
C THR A 59 -10.80 13.37 -14.12
N GLU A 60 -10.96 12.98 -15.39
CA GLU A 60 -11.05 11.59 -15.82
C GLU A 60 -9.78 10.82 -15.45
N LEU A 61 -8.60 11.44 -15.60
CA LEU A 61 -7.34 10.83 -15.16
C LEU A 61 -7.36 10.47 -13.68
N LYS A 62 -7.81 11.38 -12.82
CA LYS A 62 -7.88 11.14 -11.38
C LYS A 62 -8.83 9.99 -11.05
N GLN A 63 -9.99 9.96 -11.68
CA GLN A 63 -11.00 8.93 -11.47
C GLN A 63 -10.54 7.55 -11.96
N VAL A 64 -9.91 7.48 -13.14
CA VAL A 64 -9.35 6.22 -13.66
C VAL A 64 -8.21 5.72 -12.77
N LYS A 65 -7.39 6.61 -12.18
CA LYS A 65 -6.39 6.23 -11.17
C LYS A 65 -7.03 5.63 -9.92
N GLU A 66 -8.08 6.24 -9.39
CA GLU A 66 -8.81 5.74 -8.22
C GLU A 66 -9.47 4.38 -8.51
N ALA A 67 -10.14 4.24 -9.66
CA ALA A 67 -10.74 2.98 -10.10
C ALA A 67 -9.69 1.88 -10.28
N ALA A 68 -8.54 2.19 -10.90
CA ALA A 68 -7.44 1.26 -11.05
C ALA A 68 -6.87 0.85 -9.68
N GLN A 69 -6.70 1.78 -8.74
CA GLN A 69 -6.24 1.46 -7.38
C GLN A 69 -7.17 0.51 -6.64
N LYS A 70 -8.50 0.59 -6.83
CA LYS A 70 -9.43 -0.38 -6.24
C LYS A 70 -9.26 -1.80 -6.77
N THR A 71 -8.73 -1.94 -8.00
CA THR A 71 -8.44 -3.25 -8.57
C THR A 71 -7.09 -3.83 -8.12
N VAL A 72 -6.26 -3.01 -7.45
CA VAL A 72 -4.95 -3.40 -6.92
C VAL A 72 -5.11 -3.98 -5.52
N THR A 73 -4.45 -5.10 -5.25
CA THR A 73 -4.46 -5.72 -3.92
C THR A 73 -3.69 -4.85 -2.91
N SER A 74 -4.22 -4.70 -1.69
CA SER A 74 -3.53 -3.97 -0.63
C SER A 74 -2.40 -4.81 -0.04
N GLY A 75 -1.16 -4.49 -0.45
CA GLY A 75 0.06 -5.08 0.09
C GLY A 75 0.70 -6.13 -0.82
N ALA A 76 1.92 -6.51 -0.46
CA ALA A 76 2.72 -7.46 -1.20
C ALA A 76 2.29 -8.89 -0.88
N ARG A 77 2.28 -9.76 -1.89
CA ARG A 77 2.02 -11.18 -1.70
C ARG A 77 3.19 -11.83 -0.95
N ARG A 78 2.88 -12.47 0.18
CA ARG A 78 3.88 -13.05 1.09
C ARG A 78 4.79 -14.06 0.39
N THR A 79 4.21 -15.01 -0.35
CA THR A 79 4.94 -16.11 -1.00
C THR A 79 5.87 -15.67 -2.14
N ALA A 80 5.73 -14.43 -2.62
CA ALA A 80 6.62 -13.86 -3.62
C ALA A 80 7.88 -13.25 -3.00
N VAL A 81 7.87 -13.00 -1.69
CA VAL A 81 8.93 -12.29 -0.97
C VAL A 81 9.57 -13.17 0.10
N LEU A 82 8.78 -14.02 0.76
CA LEU A 82 9.19 -14.80 1.92
C LEU A 82 8.99 -16.30 1.71
N ASP A 83 9.87 -17.10 2.33
CA ASP A 83 9.73 -18.55 2.49
C ASP A 83 8.69 -18.92 3.59
N ALA A 84 8.54 -20.21 3.86
CA ALA A 84 7.61 -20.73 4.86
C ALA A 84 7.99 -20.26 6.28
N GLU A 85 9.30 -20.15 6.54
CA GLU A 85 9.91 -19.72 7.80
C GLU A 85 9.82 -18.19 8.00
N GLY A 86 9.47 -17.44 6.94
CA GLY A 86 9.34 -15.98 6.96
C GLY A 86 10.65 -15.22 6.74
N ASN A 87 11.66 -15.86 6.17
CA ASN A 87 12.87 -15.22 5.67
C ASN A 87 12.66 -14.73 4.24
N VAL A 88 13.41 -13.70 3.85
CA VAL A 88 13.37 -13.20 2.47
C VAL A 88 13.97 -14.25 1.54
N LEU A 89 13.25 -14.56 0.45
CA LEU A 89 13.70 -15.53 -0.53
C LEU A 89 15.04 -15.12 -1.14
N PRO A 90 16.00 -16.05 -1.33
CA PRO A 90 17.22 -15.78 -2.08
C PRO A 90 16.87 -15.26 -3.49
N GLY A 91 17.52 -14.18 -3.93
CA GLY A 91 17.25 -13.58 -5.25
C GLY A 91 16.02 -12.67 -5.30
N ALA A 92 15.26 -12.51 -4.20
CA ALA A 92 14.06 -11.66 -4.21
C ALA A 92 14.38 -10.19 -4.51
N ALA A 93 15.51 -9.67 -4.02
CA ALA A 93 15.91 -8.29 -4.28
C ALA A 93 16.22 -8.05 -5.76
N GLU A 94 16.88 -9.01 -6.40
CA GLU A 94 17.25 -8.98 -7.81
C GLU A 94 16.01 -9.13 -8.71
N ALA A 95 15.16 -10.11 -8.42
CA ALA A 95 13.94 -10.36 -9.19
C ALA A 95 12.97 -9.18 -9.12
N LEU A 96 12.66 -8.69 -7.91
CA LEU A 96 11.78 -7.55 -7.73
C LEU A 96 12.41 -6.24 -8.25
N GLY A 97 13.73 -6.10 -8.10
CA GLY A 97 14.48 -4.97 -8.66
C GLY A 97 14.39 -4.93 -10.18
N ALA A 98 14.57 -6.08 -10.85
CA ALA A 98 14.42 -6.20 -12.30
C ALA A 98 13.00 -5.88 -12.77
N GLU A 99 11.97 -6.42 -12.08
CA GLU A 99 10.56 -6.18 -12.42
C GLU A 99 10.20 -4.68 -12.33
N ASN A 100 10.78 -3.97 -11.36
CA ASN A 100 10.50 -2.55 -11.10
C ASN A 100 11.53 -1.58 -11.71
N TYR A 101 12.55 -2.09 -12.40
CA TYR A 101 13.68 -1.32 -12.96
C TYR A 101 14.44 -0.50 -11.90
N VAL A 102 14.57 -1.03 -10.68
CA VAL A 102 15.27 -0.38 -9.55
C VAL A 102 16.35 -1.29 -8.99
N THR A 103 17.35 -0.71 -8.35
CA THR A 103 18.35 -1.48 -7.60
C THR A 103 17.99 -1.50 -6.12
N ILE A 104 17.55 -2.67 -5.64
CA ILE A 104 17.14 -2.89 -4.24
C ILE A 104 18.37 -3.25 -3.39
N ALA A 105 18.62 -2.46 -2.35
CA ALA A 105 19.66 -2.72 -1.36
C ALA A 105 19.19 -3.70 -0.27
N LYS A 106 17.92 -3.62 0.13
CA LYS A 106 17.40 -4.40 1.25
C LYS A 106 15.87 -4.51 1.18
N ILE A 107 15.35 -5.64 1.65
CA ILE A 107 13.92 -5.88 1.85
C ILE A 107 13.67 -6.13 3.34
N THR A 108 12.58 -5.60 3.89
CA THR A 108 12.17 -5.87 5.28
C THR A 108 10.66 -6.03 5.38
N TRP A 109 10.20 -7.21 5.80
CA TRP A 109 8.79 -7.47 6.04
C TRP A 109 8.32 -6.89 7.38
N LEU A 110 7.19 -6.16 7.39
CA LEU A 110 6.67 -5.47 8.56
C LEU A 110 5.53 -6.20 9.27
N SER A 111 4.73 -6.96 8.52
CA SER A 111 3.58 -7.68 9.09
C SER A 111 4.02 -8.89 9.94
N ASN A 112 3.14 -9.35 10.83
CA ASN A 112 3.42 -10.52 11.67
C ASN A 112 3.75 -11.73 10.79
N ARG A 113 4.88 -12.39 11.05
CA ARG A 113 5.36 -13.56 10.31
C ARG A 113 4.69 -14.87 10.75
N GLU A 114 4.23 -14.94 11.99
CA GLU A 114 3.58 -16.13 12.59
C GLU A 114 2.14 -16.29 12.11
N LYS A 115 1.44 -15.17 11.91
CA LYS A 115 0.12 -15.18 11.26
C LYS A 115 0.34 -15.14 9.76
N ALA A 116 0.30 -16.30 9.12
CA ALA A 116 0.51 -16.52 7.68
C ALA A 116 -0.59 -15.87 6.81
N LYS A 117 -0.75 -14.55 6.90
CA LYS A 117 -1.58 -13.79 5.97
C LYS A 117 -0.94 -13.87 4.58
N ALA A 118 -1.76 -14.07 3.57
CA ALA A 118 -1.33 -14.13 2.18
C ALA A 118 -0.69 -12.80 1.71
N TYR A 119 -1.07 -11.68 2.33
CA TYR A 119 -0.58 -10.34 2.00
C TYR A 119 -0.07 -9.60 3.23
N GLY A 120 0.88 -8.70 3.02
CA GLY A 120 1.41 -7.83 4.06
C GLY A 120 2.19 -6.63 3.54
N SER A 121 2.62 -5.79 4.48
CA SER A 121 3.44 -4.62 4.18
C SER A 121 4.92 -4.95 4.32
N MET A 122 5.72 -4.40 3.42
CA MET A 122 7.18 -4.49 3.44
C MET A 122 7.82 -3.14 3.16
N VAL A 123 9.09 -3.02 3.52
CA VAL A 123 9.96 -1.89 3.21
C VAL A 123 10.96 -2.36 2.17
N ILE A 124 11.08 -1.59 1.09
CA ILE A 124 12.10 -1.75 0.07
C ILE A 124 13.06 -0.56 0.20
N TYR A 125 14.33 -0.86 0.42
CA TYR A 125 15.39 0.14 0.40
C TYR A 125 16.02 0.12 -0.98
N VAL A 126 15.95 1.24 -1.70
CA VAL A 126 16.59 1.42 -3.00
C VAL A 126 17.89 2.20 -2.85
N THR A 127 18.81 2.00 -3.79
CA THR A 127 20.13 2.64 -3.76
C THR A 127 20.15 4.05 -4.35
N LYS A 128 19.18 4.38 -5.22
CA LYS A 128 19.11 5.67 -5.94
C LYS A 128 17.87 6.45 -5.52
N GLU A 129 18.05 7.73 -5.22
CA GLU A 129 16.96 8.66 -4.91
C GLU A 129 15.95 8.77 -6.07
N SER A 130 16.43 8.81 -7.31
CA SER A 130 15.58 8.85 -8.51
C SER A 130 14.64 7.64 -8.60
N ASP A 131 15.09 6.47 -8.15
CA ASP A 131 14.27 5.26 -8.13
C ASP A 131 13.22 5.34 -7.02
N ALA A 132 13.58 5.86 -5.84
CA ALA A 132 12.62 6.09 -4.76
C ALA A 132 11.52 7.06 -5.19
N GLN A 133 11.88 8.21 -5.78
CA GLN A 133 10.92 9.20 -6.24
C GLN A 133 9.99 8.60 -7.30
N ARG A 134 10.53 7.84 -8.27
CA ARG A 134 9.72 7.18 -9.31
C ARG A 134 8.71 6.18 -8.73
N LEU A 135 9.11 5.43 -7.70
CA LEU A 135 8.21 4.50 -7.01
C LEU A 135 7.12 5.25 -6.23
N LEU A 136 7.43 6.40 -5.64
CA LEU A 136 6.47 7.23 -4.91
C LEU A 136 5.49 7.96 -5.84
N ASP A 137 5.97 8.52 -6.95
CA ASP A 137 5.14 9.17 -7.97
C ASP A 137 4.25 8.14 -8.68
N GLY A 138 4.77 6.92 -8.84
CA GLY A 138 4.03 5.77 -9.30
C GLY A 138 2.94 5.37 -8.31
N VAL A 139 3.21 5.31 -7.00
CA VAL A 139 2.27 4.79 -6.00
C VAL A 139 2.04 3.26 -6.14
N TRP A 140 2.84 2.54 -6.92
CA TRP A 140 2.81 1.07 -7.00
C TRP A 140 4.22 0.47 -7.12
N PHE A 141 4.32 -0.79 -6.72
CA PHE A 141 5.49 -1.65 -6.81
C PHE A 141 5.03 -3.04 -7.24
N ASP A 142 5.64 -3.57 -8.30
CA ASP A 142 5.30 -4.87 -8.86
C ASP A 142 5.96 -5.99 -8.04
N VAL A 143 5.18 -7.05 -7.77
CA VAL A 143 5.54 -8.18 -6.93
C VAL A 143 5.03 -9.45 -7.60
N ALA A 144 5.90 -10.13 -8.36
CA ALA A 144 5.60 -11.41 -9.00
C ALA A 144 4.33 -11.36 -9.88
N GLY A 145 4.20 -10.31 -10.69
CA GLY A 145 3.06 -10.08 -11.58
C GLY A 145 1.82 -9.49 -10.91
N GLU A 146 1.83 -9.28 -9.59
CA GLU A 146 0.83 -8.48 -8.88
C GLU A 146 1.42 -7.09 -8.59
N SER A 147 0.60 -6.12 -8.17
CA SER A 147 1.10 -4.80 -7.75
C SER A 147 0.67 -4.50 -6.32
N ALA A 148 1.53 -3.81 -5.58
CA ALA A 148 1.29 -3.34 -4.21
C ALA A 148 1.47 -1.82 -4.16
N CYS A 149 0.68 -1.12 -3.35
CA CYS A 149 0.81 0.33 -3.21
C CYS A 149 2.10 0.72 -2.48
N THR A 150 2.76 1.78 -2.94
CA THR A 150 3.95 2.35 -2.30
C THR A 150 3.59 3.59 -1.49
N ASN A 151 4.34 3.83 -0.42
CA ASN A 151 4.30 5.06 0.34
C ASN A 151 5.66 5.29 1.01
N VAL A 152 5.93 6.52 1.46
CA VAL A 152 7.14 6.83 2.19
C VAL A 152 7.19 5.99 3.48
N PHE A 153 8.31 5.29 3.68
CA PHE A 153 8.55 4.59 4.93
C PHE A 153 9.27 5.50 5.92
N GLU A 154 8.53 5.98 6.91
CA GLU A 154 9.11 6.69 8.05
C GLU A 154 9.47 5.69 9.15
N ARG A 155 10.77 5.49 9.35
CA ARG A 155 11.24 4.69 10.48
C ARG A 155 10.91 5.45 11.77
N ARG A 156 9.92 4.95 12.52
CA ARG A 156 9.58 5.51 13.83
C ARG A 156 10.77 5.30 14.78
N VAL A 157 11.52 6.38 15.03
CA VAL A 157 12.58 6.43 16.04
C VAL A 157 11.93 6.88 17.34
N GLY A 158 11.52 5.93 18.17
CA GLY A 158 10.88 6.21 19.44
C GLY A 158 10.36 4.93 20.08
N PRO A 159 10.12 4.95 21.41
CA PRO A 159 9.53 3.82 22.08
C PRO A 159 8.18 3.49 21.43
N ILE A 160 7.98 2.23 21.06
CA ILE A 160 6.78 1.82 20.36
C ILE A 160 5.60 1.77 21.35
N GLN A 161 4.56 2.54 21.07
CA GLN A 161 3.31 2.45 21.83
C GLN A 161 2.53 1.21 21.36
N CYS A 162 2.21 0.35 22.31
CA CYS A 162 1.32 -0.77 22.10
C CYS A 162 -0.13 -0.26 22.03
N PHE A 163 -0.73 -0.24 20.84
CA PHE A 163 -2.14 0.18 20.69
C PHE A 163 -3.16 -0.78 21.32
N ASN A 164 -2.73 -1.94 21.82
CA ASN A 164 -3.58 -2.84 22.59
C ASN A 164 -3.67 -2.41 24.06
N CYS A 165 -2.54 -2.24 24.77
CA CYS A 165 -2.53 -1.91 26.21
C CYS A 165 -2.15 -0.46 26.54
N GLN A 166 -1.82 0.36 25.55
CA GLN A 166 -1.36 1.75 25.63
C GLN A 166 0.02 1.97 26.30
N GLU A 167 0.76 0.90 26.60
CA GLU A 167 2.11 1.01 27.17
C GLU A 167 3.19 1.09 26.11
N MET A 168 4.38 1.52 26.51
CA MET A 168 5.54 1.64 25.63
C MET A 168 6.40 0.37 25.64
N GLY A 169 7.15 0.13 24.57
CA GLY A 169 8.21 -0.88 24.51
C GLY A 169 7.84 -2.21 23.84
N HIS A 170 6.61 -2.40 23.39
CA HIS A 170 6.22 -3.58 22.62
C HIS A 170 5.12 -3.29 21.58
N LYS A 171 5.01 -4.16 20.57
CA LYS A 171 4.00 -4.06 19.51
C LYS A 171 2.69 -4.71 19.95
N ALA A 172 1.55 -4.17 19.49
CA ALA A 172 0.23 -4.70 19.81
C ALA A 172 0.07 -6.20 19.50
N PHE A 173 0.69 -6.69 18.43
CA PHE A 173 0.61 -8.11 18.07
C PHE A 173 1.39 -9.05 18.99
N SER A 174 2.35 -8.54 19.77
CA SER A 174 3.11 -9.29 20.79
C SER A 174 2.59 -9.03 22.20
N CYS A 175 1.51 -8.27 22.33
CA CYS A 175 0.96 -7.87 23.62
C CYS A 175 0.13 -9.01 24.23
N LYS A 176 0.46 -9.38 25.47
CA LYS A 176 -0.32 -10.36 26.26
C LYS A 176 -1.29 -9.70 27.25
N LYS A 177 -1.28 -8.37 27.33
CA LYS A 177 -2.12 -7.60 28.27
C LYS A 177 -3.54 -7.45 27.70
N PRO A 178 -4.55 -7.30 28.57
CA PRO A 178 -5.91 -7.01 28.12
C PRO A 178 -5.97 -5.68 27.36
N GLN A 179 -6.90 -5.60 26.40
CA GLN A 179 -7.11 -4.40 25.61
C GLN A 179 -7.52 -3.22 26.51
N ARG A 180 -6.96 -2.04 26.24
CA ARG A 180 -7.31 -0.78 26.88
C ARG A 180 -7.69 0.26 25.83
N CYS A 181 -8.69 1.07 26.14
CA CYS A 181 -9.16 2.14 25.28
C CYS A 181 -8.01 3.11 24.92
N GLY A 182 -7.82 3.38 23.63
CA GLY A 182 -6.81 4.31 23.13
C GLY A 182 -7.05 5.79 23.46
N ARG A 183 -8.24 6.15 23.95
CA ARG A 183 -8.55 7.52 24.41
C ARG A 183 -8.36 7.70 25.91
N CYS A 184 -8.98 6.85 26.73
CA CYS A 184 -9.02 7.02 28.19
C CYS A 184 -8.25 5.97 28.99
N ALA A 185 -7.64 4.99 28.31
CA ALA A 185 -6.87 3.87 28.90
C ALA A 185 -7.65 2.95 29.86
N LYS A 186 -9.00 2.98 29.86
CA LYS A 186 -9.85 2.03 30.61
C LYS A 186 -10.00 0.69 29.87
N ALA A 187 -10.22 -0.39 30.61
CA ALA A 187 -10.23 -1.76 30.08
C ALA A 187 -11.61 -2.26 29.56
N GLU A 188 -12.67 -1.46 29.71
CA GLU A 188 -14.04 -1.92 29.45
C GLU A 188 -14.52 -1.74 28.01
N HIS A 189 -13.88 -0.88 27.22
CA HIS A 189 -14.40 -0.53 25.89
C HIS A 189 -13.30 -0.29 24.86
N HIS A 190 -13.68 -0.42 23.58
CA HIS A 190 -12.83 -0.03 22.46
C HIS A 190 -12.91 1.49 22.20
N HIS A 191 -11.87 2.11 21.64
CA HIS A 191 -11.81 3.57 21.47
C HIS A 191 -12.99 4.16 20.66
N ARG A 192 -13.66 3.34 19.83
CA ARG A 192 -14.81 3.74 19.01
C ARG A 192 -16.08 3.96 19.84
N GLU A 193 -16.16 3.31 20.99
CA GLU A 193 -17.28 3.36 21.93
C GLU A 193 -16.97 4.24 23.15
N CYS A 194 -15.82 4.92 23.13
CA CYS A 194 -15.36 5.76 24.22
C CYS A 194 -16.21 7.04 24.32
N LYS A 195 -16.98 7.15 25.40
CA LYS A 195 -17.77 8.34 25.75
C LYS A 195 -16.99 9.37 26.59
N GLU A 196 -15.78 9.04 27.03
CA GLU A 196 -14.92 9.96 27.76
C GLU A 196 -14.48 11.13 26.86
N THR A 197 -14.69 12.35 27.35
CA THR A 197 -14.31 13.59 26.67
C THR A 197 -12.88 14.01 26.98
N VAL A 198 -12.29 13.48 28.05
CA VAL A 198 -10.93 13.78 28.48
C VAL A 198 -9.99 12.64 28.06
N PRO A 199 -9.10 12.86 27.07
CA PRO A 199 -8.06 11.89 26.75
C PRO A 199 -7.06 11.80 27.89
N LYS A 200 -6.59 10.59 28.20
CA LYS A 200 -5.50 10.39 29.16
C LYS A 200 -4.19 10.78 28.48
N TYR A 201 -3.64 11.94 28.81
CA TYR A 201 -2.28 12.30 28.40
C TYR A 201 -1.28 11.63 29.34
N SER A 202 -0.22 11.05 28.78
CA SER A 202 0.99 10.75 29.55
C SER A 202 1.71 12.08 29.79
N THR A 203 1.72 12.56 31.03
CA THR A 203 2.65 13.60 31.47
C THR A 203 4.06 13.02 31.43
N SER A 204 4.69 13.06 30.27
CA SER A 204 6.12 12.83 30.12
C SER A 204 6.60 13.88 29.13
N ASP A 205 7.51 14.74 29.58
CA ASP A 205 8.13 15.90 28.91
C ASP A 205 8.84 15.56 27.58
N PHE A 206 8.09 15.05 26.62
CA PHE A 206 8.51 14.92 25.23
C PHE A 206 7.43 15.55 24.38
N ASP A 207 7.72 16.74 23.87
CA ASP A 207 6.97 17.41 22.81
C ASP A 207 6.68 16.40 21.68
N ARG A 208 5.47 15.86 21.67
CA ARG A 208 4.97 15.07 20.54
C ARG A 208 4.31 16.04 19.56
N PRO A 209 4.73 16.08 18.28
CA PRO A 209 4.00 16.85 17.28
C PRO A 209 2.56 16.35 17.20
N ARG A 210 1.62 17.30 17.25
CA ARG A 210 0.19 17.07 17.03
C ARG A 210 0.00 16.42 15.66
N PHE A 211 -0.37 15.14 15.65
CA PHE A 211 -0.94 14.52 14.45
C PHE A 211 -2.44 14.81 14.47
N SER A 212 -2.89 15.72 13.60
CA SER A 212 -4.29 15.82 13.21
C SER A 212 -4.65 14.61 12.34
N CYS A 213 -5.78 13.97 12.64
CA CYS A 213 -6.41 12.98 11.77
C CYS A 213 -6.81 13.59 10.42
#